data_AF-A0A529LWE6-F1
#
_entry.id   AF-A0A529LWE6-F1
#
_cell.length_a   1.000
_cell.length_b   1.000
_cell.length_c   1.000
_cell.angle_alpha   90.00
_cell.angle_beta   90.00
_cell.angle_gamma   90.00
#
_symmetry.space_group_name_H-M   'P 1'
#
loop_
_entity.id
_entity.type
_entity.pdbx_description
1 polymer ?
#
loop_
_entity_poly.entity_id
_entity_poly.type
_entity_poly.pdbx_seq_one_letter_code
_entity_poly.pdbx_strand_id
1 'polypeptide(L)'
;EVLNTDAEGRLVLADALWYTNDRFKPKFMINLATLTGAIMVALGQHYAGLFSNNDELAGRLFGAGQSSQERLWRMPLGPEYDKLIDSKNADMKN
;
A
#
# COMPACT_ATOMS: atom_id res chain seq x y z
N GLU A 1 -15.85 -6.97 -4.43
CA GLU A 1 -16.80 -7.51 -3.43
C GLU A 1 -16.40 -7.01 -2.06
N VAL A 2 -17.33 -6.40 -1.32
CA VAL A 2 -17.06 -5.93 0.04
C VAL A 2 -17.34 -7.07 1.01
N LEU A 3 -16.29 -7.66 1.58
CA LEU A 3 -16.39 -8.69 2.62
C LEU A 3 -16.32 -8.09 4.03
N ASN A 4 -15.57 -7.01 4.21
CA ASN A 4 -15.48 -6.29 5.48
C ASN A 4 -15.57 -4.78 5.24
N THR A 5 -16.55 -4.14 5.86
CA THR A 5 -16.75 -2.68 5.75
C THR A 5 -15.72 -1.86 6.52
N ASP A 6 -14.99 -2.46 7.46
CA ASP A 6 -13.87 -1.84 8.20
C ASP A 6 -12.56 -1.81 7.38
N ALA A 7 -12.61 -2.39 6.17
CA ALA A 7 -11.56 -2.27 5.16
C ALA A 7 -11.97 -1.27 4.06
N GLU A 8 -12.69 -0.21 4.41
CA GLU A 8 -13.18 0.83 3.51
C GLU A 8 -12.07 1.76 3.01
N GLY A 9 -11.02 1.98 3.80
CA GLY A 9 -9.94 2.91 3.44
C GLY A 9 -9.31 2.59 2.08
N ARG A 10 -9.17 1.30 1.74
CA ARG A 10 -8.62 0.87 0.43
C ARG A 10 -9.58 1.10 -0.74
N LEU A 11 -10.90 1.12 -0.49
CA LEU A 11 -11.90 1.42 -1.52
C LEU A 11 -11.80 2.89 -1.94
N VAL A 12 -11.70 3.80 -0.96
CA VAL A 12 -11.49 5.23 -1.23
C VAL A 12 -10.16 5.48 -1.94
N LEU A 13 -9.08 4.82 -1.49
CA LEU A 13 -7.77 4.96 -2.11
C LEU A 13 -7.72 4.42 -3.54
N ALA A 14 -8.45 3.34 -3.86
CA ALA A 14 -8.48 2.80 -5.22
C ALA A 14 -8.96 3.85 -6.23
N ASP A 15 -10.08 4.52 -5.93
CA ASP A 15 -10.61 5.59 -6.79
C ASP A 15 -9.70 6.81 -6.83
N ALA A 16 -9.16 7.23 -5.67
CA ALA A 16 -8.26 8.38 -5.61
C ALA A 16 -6.97 8.16 -6.42
N LEU A 17 -6.39 6.97 -6.35
CA LEU A 17 -5.19 6.58 -7.09
C LEU A 17 -5.48 6.47 -8.59
N TRP A 18 -6.60 5.84 -8.96
CA TRP A 18 -7.03 5.79 -10.37
C TRP A 18 -7.17 7.20 -10.92
N TYR A 19 -7.91 8.06 -10.22
CA TYR A 19 -8.19 9.43 -10.64
C TYR A 19 -6.92 10.24 -10.79
N THR A 20 -6.02 10.14 -9.81
CA THR A 20 -4.75 10.86 -9.83
C THR A 20 -3.89 10.42 -11.01
N ASN A 21 -3.82 9.10 -11.23
CA ASN A 21 -3.08 8.54 -12.33
C ASN A 21 -3.63 8.99 -13.68
N ASP A 22 -4.96 8.93 -13.86
CA ASP A 22 -5.57 9.28 -15.12
C ASP A 22 -5.50 10.76 -15.43
N ARG A 23 -5.86 11.61 -14.46
CA ARG A 23 -5.96 13.06 -14.66
C ARG A 23 -4.60 13.75 -14.77
N PHE A 24 -3.63 13.36 -13.94
CA PHE A 24 -2.37 14.09 -13.80
C PHE A 24 -1.17 13.40 -14.44
N LYS A 25 -1.30 12.13 -14.86
CA LYS A 25 -0.22 11.32 -15.48
C LYS A 25 1.13 11.47 -14.74
N PRO A 26 1.16 11.28 -13.41
CA PRO A 26 2.33 11.57 -12.60
C PRO A 26 3.49 10.61 -12.94
N LYS A 27 4.73 11.09 -12.79
CA LYS A 27 5.93 10.26 -12.98
C LYS A 27 6.00 9.10 -11.96
N PHE A 28 5.53 9.33 -10.74
CA PHE A 28 5.36 8.33 -9.69
C PHE A 28 4.30 8.81 -8.70
N MET A 29 3.69 7.88 -7.97
CA MET A 29 2.70 8.17 -6.92
C MET A 29 3.12 7.53 -5.61
N ILE A 30 2.84 8.22 -4.51
CA ILE A 30 3.03 7.73 -3.15
C ILE A 30 1.73 8.01 -2.40
N ASN A 31 1.16 7.00 -1.75
CA ASN A 31 0.06 7.19 -0.80
C ASN A 31 0.54 6.84 0.62
N LEU A 32 -0.03 7.52 1.61
CA LEU A 32 0.20 7.26 3.02
C LEU A 32 -1.16 6.99 3.66
N ALA A 33 -1.29 5.87 4.37
CA ALA A 33 -2.55 5.47 4.97
C ALA A 33 -2.33 4.67 6.26
N THR A 34 -3.14 4.94 7.28
CA THR A 34 -3.29 4.11 8.48
C THR A 34 -4.18 2.91 8.15
N LEU A 35 -3.70 2.04 7.25
CA LEU A 35 -4.57 1.13 6.50
C LEU A 35 -4.89 -0.19 7.21
N THR A 36 -3.96 -0.72 8.00
CA THR A 36 -4.15 -2.04 8.63
C THR A 36 -3.57 -2.07 10.03
N GLY A 37 -4.22 -2.79 10.94
CA GLY A 37 -3.61 -3.18 12.22
C GLY A 37 -2.48 -4.20 12.03
N ALA A 38 -2.51 -4.99 10.96
CA ALA A 38 -1.52 -6.03 10.69
C ALA A 38 -0.10 -5.49 10.55
N ILE A 39 0.08 -4.28 10.00
CA ILE A 39 1.41 -3.68 9.90
C ILE A 39 2.00 -3.32 11.27
N MET A 40 1.15 -2.94 12.24
CA MET A 40 1.59 -2.73 13.62
C MET A 40 1.99 -4.03 14.29
N VAL A 41 1.30 -5.13 14.00
CA VAL A 41 1.68 -6.47 14.51
C VAL A 41 3.04 -6.88 13.94
N ALA A 42 3.30 -6.60 12.66
CA ALA A 42 4.55 -6.99 12.00
C ALA A 42 5.76 -6.13 12.38
N LEU A 43 5.59 -4.80 12.49
CA LEU A 43 6.70 -3.83 12.60
C LEU A 43 6.67 -3.00 13.89
N GLY A 44 5.66 -3.17 14.74
CA GLY A 44 5.45 -2.35 15.92
C GLY A 44 5.13 -0.89 15.58
N GLN A 45 5.52 0.03 16.45
CA GLN A 45 5.28 1.48 16.29
C GLN A 45 6.51 2.27 15.80
N HIS A 46 7.60 1.57 15.46
CA HIS A 46 8.88 2.21 15.14
C HIS A 46 9.19 2.27 13.65
N TYR A 47 8.55 1.41 12.84
CA TYR A 47 8.70 1.38 11.39
C TYR A 47 7.33 1.40 10.72
N ALA A 48 7.18 2.22 9.69
CA ALA A 48 6.04 2.10 8.78
C ALA A 48 6.31 1.07 7.69
N GLY A 49 5.27 0.38 7.24
CA GLY A 49 5.35 -0.56 6.13
C GLY A 49 5.52 0.15 4.80
N LEU A 50 6.53 -0.25 4.03
CA LEU A 50 6.78 0.24 2.68
C LEU A 50 6.48 -0.87 1.67
N PHE A 51 5.51 -0.61 0.80
CA PHE A 51 5.18 -1.46 -0.34
C PHE A 51 5.46 -0.68 -1.62
N SER A 52 6.11 -1.31 -2.59
CA SER A 52 6.43 -0.67 -3.86
C SER A 52 6.64 -1.69 -4.96
N ASN A 53 6.13 -1.37 -6.15
CA ASN A 53 6.34 -2.09 -7.39
C ASN A 53 7.65 -1.68 -8.11
N ASN A 54 8.46 -0.79 -7.51
CA ASN A 54 9.71 -0.31 -8.08
C ASN A 54 10.84 -0.29 -7.04
N ASP A 55 11.92 -1.02 -7.29
CA ASP A 55 13.03 -1.19 -6.36
C ASP A 55 13.81 0.11 -6.11
N GLU A 56 14.00 0.92 -7.15
CA GLU A 56 14.72 2.20 -7.05
C GLU A 56 13.96 3.18 -6.16
N LEU A 57 12.65 3.32 -6.37
CA LEU A 57 11.79 4.17 -5.55
C LEU A 57 11.76 3.69 -4.09
N ALA A 58 11.66 2.38 -3.87
CA ALA A 58 11.71 1.82 -2.53
C ALA A 58 13.03 2.14 -1.82
N GLY A 59 14.16 2.00 -2.52
CA GLY A 59 15.48 2.35 -1.98
C GLY A 59 15.60 3.83 -1.62
N ARG A 60 15.09 4.71 -2.48
CA ARG A 60 15.06 6.17 -2.23
C ARG A 60 14.22 6.52 -1.01
N LEU A 61 13.04 5.91 -0.86
CA LEU A 61 12.17 6.14 0.30
C LEU A 61 12.77 5.59 1.59
N PHE A 62 13.38 4.41 1.54
CA PHE A 62 14.10 3.86 2.68
C PHE A 62 15.24 4.79 3.14
N GLY A 63 16.06 5.27 2.20
CA GLY A 63 17.13 6.23 2.50
C GLY A 63 16.59 7.55 3.09
N ALA A 64 15.49 8.07 2.53
CA ALA A 64 14.82 9.26 3.07
C ALA A 64 14.36 9.04 4.51
N GLY A 65 13.72 7.90 4.81
CA GLY A 65 13.26 7.55 6.15
C GLY A 65 14.39 7.41 7.17
N GLN A 66 15.58 6.96 6.75
CA GLN A 66 16.76 6.96 7.62
C GLN A 66 17.24 8.39 7.92
N SER A 67 17.23 9.28 6.93
CA SER A 67 17.68 10.66 7.09
C SER A 67 16.71 11.54 7.89
N SER A 68 15.40 11.30 7.77
CA SER A 68 14.36 12.06 8.48
C SER A 68 13.99 11.46 9.83
N GLN A 69 14.53 10.29 10.17
CA GLN A 69 14.13 9.47 11.32
C GLN A 69 12.68 8.93 11.25
N GLU A 70 12.03 9.02 10.09
CA GLU A 70 10.74 8.38 9.80
C GLU A 70 10.97 7.02 9.15
N ARG A 71 11.30 6.03 9.97
CA ARG A 71 11.83 4.76 9.48
C ARG A 71 10.77 3.96 8.72
N LEU A 72 11.19 3.42 7.58
CA LEU A 72 10.37 2.56 6.71
C LEU A 72 11.01 1.17 6.63
N TRP A 73 10.18 0.13 6.53
CA TRP A 73 10.65 -1.22 6.24
C TRP A 73 9.92 -1.82 5.04
N ARG A 74 10.68 -2.33 4.06
CA ARG A 74 10.10 -2.85 2.83
C ARG A 74 9.46 -4.23 3.07
N MET A 75 8.22 -4.35 2.64
CA MET A 75 7.43 -5.59 2.68
C MET A 75 7.31 -6.18 1.27
N PRO A 76 7.18 -7.51 1.13
CA PRO A 76 7.05 -8.15 -0.18
C PRO A 76 5.70 -7.85 -0.83
N LEU A 77 5.71 -7.72 -2.15
CA LEU A 77 4.54 -7.79 -3.02
C LEU A 77 4.77 -8.94 -3.99
N GLY A 78 3.93 -9.97 -3.88
CA GLY A 78 4.08 -11.21 -4.63
C GLY A 78 2.73 -11.76 -5.10
N PRO A 79 2.71 -12.51 -6.21
CA PRO A 79 1.49 -13.08 -6.77
C PRO A 79 0.78 -14.06 -5.82
N GLU A 80 1.51 -14.63 -4.86
CA GLU A 80 0.94 -15.47 -3.80
C GLU A 80 -0.03 -14.71 -2.90
N TYR A 81 0.17 -13.41 -2.69
CA TYR A 81 -0.72 -12.57 -1.91
C TYR A 81 -1.93 -12.08 -2.72
N ASP A 82 -1.75 -11.86 -4.03
CA ASP A 82 -2.80 -11.42 -4.94
C ASP A 82 -3.92 -12.48 -5.05
N LYS A 83 -3.56 -13.76 -5.10
CA LYS A 83 -4.52 -14.87 -5.09
C LYS A 83 -5.42 -14.90 -3.84
N LEU A 84 -5.01 -14.28 -2.74
CA LEU A 84 -5.81 -14.25 -1.51
C LEU A 84 -7.03 -13.33 -1.64
N ILE A 85 -7.00 -12.37 -2.57
CA ILE A 85 -8.09 -11.41 -2.78
C ILE A 85 -9.02 -11.79 -3.95
N ASP A 86 -8.82 -12.95 -4.59
CA ASP A 86 -9.70 -13.44 -5.65
C ASP A 86 -11.16 -13.54 -5.17
N SER A 87 -12.10 -12.99 -5.93
CA SER A 87 -13.54 -13.14 -5.69
C SER A 87 -14.19 -14.03 -6.75
N LYS A 88 -15.27 -14.72 -6.39
CA LYS A 88 -16.13 -15.44 -7.33
C LYS A 88 -17.21 -14.56 -7.95
N ASN A 89 -17.49 -13.42 -7.33
CA ASN A 89 -18.66 -12.58 -7.60
C ASN A 89 -18.27 -11.20 -8.14
N ALA A 90 -17.00 -10.82 -8.06
CA ALA A 90 -16.44 -9.55 -8.52
C ALA A 90 -14.98 -9.74 -8.95
N ASP A 91 -14.34 -8.68 -9.45
CA ASP A 91 -12.93 -8.75 -9.86
C ASP A 91 -11.99 -9.06 -8.69
N MET A 92 -12.29 -8.56 -7.49
CA MET A 92 -11.53 -8.83 -6.26
C MET A 92 -12.35 -8.57 -4.99
N LYS A 93 -11.90 -9.12 -3.87
CA LYS A 93 -12.38 -8.86 -2.50
C LYS A 93 -11.65 -7.64 -1.92
N ASN A 94 -12.33 -6.89 -1.05
CA ASN A 94 -11.66 -5.88 -0.22
C ASN A 94 -11.05 -6.47 1.05
#